data_AF-A0AAV5LAE6-F1
#
_entry.id   AF-A0AAV5LAE6-F1
#
_cell.length_a   1.000
_cell.length_b   1.000
_cell.length_c   1.000
_cell.angle_alpha   90.00
_cell.angle_beta   90.00
_cell.angle_gamma   90.00
#
_symmetry.space_group_name_H-M   'P 1'
#
loop_
_entity.id
_entity.type
_entity.pdbx_description
1 polymer ?
#
loop_
_entity_poly.entity_id
_entity_poly.type
_entity_poly.pdbx_seq_one_letter_code
_entity_poly.pdbx_strand_id
1 'polypeptide(L)'
;MSGNGKPRTIKLFCPSVSKLIQFVAWEEQKLDLGSIARSFGLEPSTVKLNGHFISRGVDLVSASVTWRSLLSFFSAKGLSTGSNNRDALIVDGKLCKVGTKKE
;
A
#
# COMPACT_ATOMS: atom_id res chain seq x y z
N MET A 1 -13.13 -7.33 21.45
CA MET A 1 -13.94 -6.81 20.32
C MET A 1 -13.29 -7.30 19.04
N SER A 2 -13.80 -8.40 18.48
CA SER A 2 -13.24 -9.05 17.30
C SER A 2 -13.85 -8.42 16.05
N GLY A 3 -13.09 -7.54 15.38
CA GLY A 3 -13.47 -6.99 14.08
C GLY A 3 -13.62 -8.13 13.07
N ASN A 4 -14.85 -8.41 12.68
CA ASN A 4 -15.23 -9.52 11.81
C ASN A 4 -15.09 -9.08 10.33
N GLY A 5 -13.88 -8.69 9.94
CA GLY A 5 -13.53 -8.39 8.55
C GLY A 5 -12.75 -9.57 7.97
N LYS A 6 -13.24 -10.18 6.89
CA LYS A 6 -12.47 -11.23 6.21
C LYS A 6 -11.15 -10.64 5.69
N PRO A 7 -9.99 -11.30 5.88
CA PRO A 7 -8.74 -10.81 5.32
C PRO A 7 -8.85 -10.75 3.80
N ARG A 8 -8.56 -9.58 3.23
CA ARG A 8 -8.60 -9.33 1.80
C ARG A 8 -7.19 -9.38 1.26
N THR A 9 -7.02 -10.12 0.17
CA THR A 9 -5.75 -10.12 -0.57
C THR A 9 -5.76 -8.95 -1.53
N ILE A 10 -4.84 -8.02 -1.32
CA ILE A 10 -4.70 -6.79 -2.07
C ILE A 10 -3.43 -6.89 -2.90
N LYS A 11 -3.56 -6.88 -4.22
CA LYS A 11 -2.42 -6.92 -5.12
C LYS A 11 -1.83 -5.53 -5.25
N LEU A 12 -0.56 -5.41 -4.89
CA LEU A 12 0.21 -4.17 -4.94
C LEU A 12 1.24 -4.32 -6.06
N PHE A 13 1.28 -3.38 -6.99
CA PHE A 13 2.27 -3.35 -8.07
C PHE A 13 3.10 -2.09 -7.98
N CYS A 14 4.42 -2.22 -7.91
CA CYS A 14 5.32 -1.08 -7.93
C CYS A 14 6.00 -0.99 -9.29
N PRO A 15 5.73 0.06 -10.10
CA PRO A 15 6.40 0.26 -11.38
C PRO A 15 7.89 0.58 -11.21
N SER A 16 8.28 1.26 -10.12
CA SER A 16 9.68 1.64 -9.85
C SER A 16 10.62 0.43 -9.71
N VAL A 17 10.12 -0.67 -9.17
CA VAL A 17 10.85 -1.96 -9.07
C VAL A 17 10.27 -3.06 -9.96
N SER A 18 9.28 -2.73 -10.81
CA SER A 18 8.52 -3.67 -11.64
C SER A 18 8.10 -4.95 -10.90
N LYS A 19 7.68 -4.82 -9.63
CA LYS A 19 7.37 -5.94 -8.73
C LYS A 19 5.89 -5.94 -8.39
N LEU A 20 5.27 -7.12 -8.44
CA LEU A 20 3.92 -7.34 -7.95
C LEU A 20 3.99 -8.19 -6.69
N ILE A 21 3.36 -7.74 -5.61
CA ILE A 21 3.22 -8.52 -4.37
C ILE A 21 1.75 -8.66 -4.01
N GLN A 22 1.44 -9.74 -3.30
CA GLN A 22 0.13 -9.95 -2.68
C GLN A 22 0.24 -9.54 -1.22
N PHE A 23 -0.52 -8.53 -0.83
CA PHE A 23 -0.56 -8.01 0.52
C PHE A 23 -1.88 -8.39 1.17
N VAL A 24 -1.84 -9.22 2.20
CA VAL A 24 -3.04 -9.64 2.92
C VAL A 24 -3.27 -8.63 4.04
N ALA A 25 -4.41 -7.94 3.98
CA ALA A 25 -4.80 -6.97 4.99
C ALA A 25 -6.28 -7.07 5.33
N TRP A 26 -6.62 -6.67 6.54
CA TRP A 26 -8.02 -6.61 6.97
C TRP A 26 -8.62 -5.28 6.55
N GLU A 27 -9.91 -5.25 6.23
CA GLU A 27 -10.58 -4.02 5.78
C GLU A 27 -10.54 -2.90 6.85
N GLU A 28 -10.63 -3.28 8.13
CA GLU A 28 -10.52 -2.36 9.27
C GLU A 28 -9.08 -2.08 9.68
N GLN A 29 -8.11 -2.80 9.11
CA GLN A 29 -6.69 -2.58 9.42
C GLN A 29 -6.26 -1.21 8.90
N LYS A 30 -5.53 -0.49 9.74
CA LYS A 30 -4.91 0.78 9.39
C LYS A 30 -3.87 0.57 8.30
N LEU A 31 -3.78 1.55 7.41
CA LEU A 31 -2.86 1.46 6.30
C LEU A 31 -1.42 1.71 6.78
N ASP A 32 -0.64 0.64 6.76
CA ASP A 32 0.76 0.64 7.17
C ASP A 32 1.66 0.83 5.95
N LEU A 33 2.00 2.09 5.65
CA LEU A 33 2.88 2.41 4.53
C LEU A 33 4.30 1.89 4.77
N GLY A 34 4.73 1.74 6.02
CA GLY A 34 6.04 1.21 6.40
C GLY A 34 6.31 -0.19 5.86
N SER A 35 5.40 -1.13 6.10
CA SER A 35 5.49 -2.52 5.66
C SER A 35 5.35 -2.65 4.16
N ILE A 36 4.48 -1.86 3.54
CA ILE A 36 4.37 -1.80 2.08
C ILE A 36 5.71 -1.34 1.49
N ALA A 37 6.25 -0.22 1.97
CA ALA A 37 7.51 0.33 1.51
C ALA A 37 8.66 -0.69 1.68
N ARG A 38 8.76 -1.33 2.84
CA ARG A 38 9.78 -2.34 3.14
C ARG A 38 9.68 -3.56 2.20
N SER A 39 8.48 -3.97 1.81
CA SER A 39 8.27 -5.09 0.87
C SER A 39 8.79 -4.82 -0.55
N PHE A 40 8.80 -3.54 -0.94
CA PHE A 40 9.31 -3.07 -2.23
C PHE A 40 10.72 -2.45 -2.17
N GLY A 41 11.26 -2.20 -0.98
CA GLY A 41 12.51 -1.45 -0.82
C GLY A 41 12.37 0.06 -1.10
N LEU A 42 11.17 0.62 -0.88
CA LEU A 42 10.90 2.04 -1.04
C LEU A 42 11.07 2.80 0.28
N GLU A 43 11.27 4.10 0.17
CA GLU A 43 11.27 5.01 1.31
C GLU A 43 9.82 5.26 1.76
N PRO A 44 9.42 4.85 2.97
CA PRO A 44 8.04 4.94 3.42
C PRO A 44 7.52 6.39 3.46
N SER A 45 8.43 7.35 3.64
CA SER A 45 8.17 8.79 3.56
C SER A 45 7.93 9.32 2.15
N THR A 46 7.98 8.49 1.13
CA THR A 46 7.68 8.88 -0.27
C THR A 46 6.67 7.97 -0.94
N VAL A 47 6.20 6.93 -0.25
CA VAL A 47 5.21 5.99 -0.80
C VAL A 47 3.88 6.71 -1.07
N LYS A 48 3.32 6.39 -2.24
CA LYS A 48 2.04 6.82 -2.78
C LYS A 48 1.29 5.59 -3.30
N LEU A 49 -0.03 5.58 -3.15
CA LEU A 49 -0.91 4.53 -3.65
C LEU A 49 -1.80 5.10 -4.75
N ASN A 50 -1.80 4.49 -5.94
CA ASN A 50 -2.42 5.01 -7.17
C ASN A 50 -2.03 6.47 -7.47
N GLY A 51 -0.76 6.82 -7.21
CA GLY A 51 -0.28 8.21 -7.36
C GLY A 51 -0.79 9.19 -6.29
N HIS A 52 -1.62 8.72 -5.35
CA HIS A 52 -2.10 9.52 -4.23
C HIS A 52 -1.17 9.40 -3.02
N PHE A 53 -0.80 10.56 -2.48
CA PHE A 53 -0.11 10.62 -1.21
C PHE A 53 -1.11 10.36 -0.08
N ILE A 54 -0.88 9.32 0.70
CA ILE A 54 -1.73 9.01 1.85
C ILE A 54 -1.20 9.79 3.05
N SER A 55 -2.07 10.54 3.72
CA SER A 55 -1.71 11.29 4.94
C SER A 55 -1.13 10.34 5.98
N ARG A 56 0.09 10.63 6.42
CA ARG A 56 0.86 9.78 7.33
C ARG A 56 0.70 10.31 8.74
N GLY A 57 0.21 9.49 9.65
CA GLY A 57 0.20 9.82 11.07
C GLY A 57 1.58 9.63 11.69
N VAL A 58 1.64 9.71 13.02
CA VAL A 58 2.83 9.26 13.77
C VAL A 58 3.10 7.79 13.39
N ASP A 59 4.36 7.45 13.11
CA ASP A 59 4.82 6.12 12.67
C ASP A 59 4.53 5.71 11.20
N LEU A 60 4.23 6.67 10.29
CA LEU A 60 3.96 6.37 8.87
C LEU A 60 2.69 5.53 8.64
N VAL A 61 1.95 5.25 9.71
CA VAL A 61 0.63 4.61 9.68
C VAL A 61 -0.43 5.69 9.56
N SER A 62 -1.32 5.55 8.58
CA SER A 62 -2.47 6.44 8.51
C SER A 62 -3.48 6.02 9.56
N ALA A 63 -3.43 6.68 10.73
CA ALA A 63 -4.32 6.36 11.85
C ALA A 63 -5.81 6.57 11.50
N SER A 64 -6.08 7.44 10.52
CA SER A 64 -7.43 7.80 10.08
C SER A 64 -7.88 7.08 8.80
N VAL A 65 -6.99 6.36 8.11
CA VAL A 65 -7.32 5.70 6.83
C VAL A 65 -7.14 4.19 6.97
N THR A 66 -8.25 3.48 6.89
CA THR A 66 -8.30 2.02 6.82
C THR A 66 -8.25 1.56 5.36
N TRP A 67 -7.89 0.29 5.14
CA TRP A 67 -7.99 -0.32 3.81
C TRP A 67 -9.40 -0.19 3.23
N ARG A 68 -10.45 -0.36 4.03
CA ARG A 68 -11.85 -0.16 3.59
C ARG A 68 -12.08 1.23 3.00
N SER A 69 -11.73 2.28 3.73
CA SER A 69 -11.95 3.66 3.28
C SER A 69 -11.11 3.98 2.05
N LEU A 70 -9.86 3.50 2.01
CA LEU A 70 -8.99 3.65 0.85
C LEU A 70 -9.56 2.97 -0.40
N LEU A 71 -9.97 1.70 -0.28
CA LEU A 71 -10.53 0.92 -1.37
C LEU A 71 -11.84 1.51 -1.86
N SER A 72 -12.70 1.96 -0.94
CA SER A 72 -13.95 2.66 -1.28
C SER A 72 -13.67 3.96 -2.03
N PHE A 73 -12.66 4.73 -1.60
CA PHE A 73 -12.25 5.96 -2.28
C PHE A 73 -11.72 5.70 -3.69
N PHE A 74 -10.88 4.66 -3.86
CA PHE A 74 -10.39 4.28 -5.19
C PHE A 74 -11.50 3.76 -6.08
N SER A 75 -12.38 2.89 -5.57
CA SER A 75 -13.54 2.41 -6.31
C SER A 75 -14.45 3.55 -6.75
N ALA A 76 -14.70 4.54 -5.88
CA ALA A 76 -15.51 5.71 -6.21
C ALA A 76 -14.86 6.60 -7.28
N LYS A 77 -13.53 6.63 -7.34
CA LYS A 77 -12.77 7.33 -8.39
C LYS A 77 -12.56 6.50 -9.67
N GLY A 78 -12.97 5.23 -9.70
CA GLY A 78 -12.64 4.32 -10.80
C GLY A 78 -11.15 3.97 -10.87
N LEU A 79 -10.44 4.05 -9.74
CA LEU A 79 -9.04 3.67 -9.59
C LEU A 79 -8.90 2.23 -9.09
N SER A 80 -7.71 1.67 -9.28
CA SER A 80 -7.42 0.30 -8.91
C SER A 80 -7.49 0.03 -7.41
N THR A 81 -8.19 -1.03 -7.05
CA THR A 81 -8.50 -1.45 -5.68
C THR A 81 -7.65 -2.63 -5.21
N GLY A 82 -6.73 -3.13 -6.03
CA GLY A 82 -5.91 -4.30 -5.72
C GLY A 82 -6.70 -5.62 -5.71
N SER A 83 -7.95 -5.63 -6.20
CA SER A 83 -8.79 -6.83 -6.15
C SER A 83 -8.31 -7.94 -7.10
N ASN A 84 -7.61 -7.58 -8.19
CA ASN A 84 -7.09 -8.56 -9.14
C ASN A 84 -5.78 -8.10 -9.82
N ASN A 85 -5.13 -8.97 -10.62
CA ASN A 85 -3.83 -8.65 -11.26
C ASN A 85 -3.93 -7.42 -12.17
N ARG A 86 -5.07 -7.28 -12.88
CA ARG A 86 -5.34 -6.14 -13.77
C ARG A 86 -5.72 -4.87 -13.01
N ASP A 87 -6.13 -5.02 -11.76
CA ASP A 87 -6.58 -3.95 -10.89
C ASP A 87 -5.61 -3.77 -9.72
N ALA A 88 -4.33 -4.06 -9.92
CA ALA A 88 -3.33 -3.98 -8.88
C ALA A 88 -3.15 -2.52 -8.44
N LEU A 89 -3.11 -2.30 -7.13
CA LEU A 89 -2.86 -1.01 -6.51
C LEU A 89 -1.45 -0.56 -6.85
N ILE A 90 -1.33 0.57 -7.54
CA ILE A 90 -0.03 1.07 -7.98
C ILE A 90 0.68 1.71 -6.79
N VAL A 91 1.80 1.12 -6.37
CA VAL A 91 2.64 1.64 -5.29
C VAL A 91 3.80 2.40 -5.92
N ASP A 92 3.77 3.71 -5.83
CA ASP A 92 4.86 4.57 -6.28
C ASP A 92 5.65 5.06 -5.07
N GLY A 93 6.95 5.25 -5.22
CA GLY A 93 7.78 5.79 -4.15
C GLY A 93 9.21 5.96 -4.61
N LYS A 94 9.96 6.75 -3.85
CA LYS A 94 11.40 6.84 -4.03
C LYS A 94 12.01 5.55 -3.51
N LEU A 95 12.94 4.97 -4.26
CA LEU A 95 13.74 3.85 -3.78
C LEU A 95 14.49 4.32 -2.52
N CYS A 96 14.39 3.53 -1.44
CA CYS A 96 15.28 3.72 -0.31
C CYS A 96 16.70 3.57 -0.86
N LYS A 97 17.50 4.64 -0.84
CA LYS A 97 18.95 4.54 -1.07
C LYS A 97 19.58 3.84 0.13
N VAL A 98 19.21 2.60 0.40
CA VAL A 98 20.12 1.70 1.11
C VAL A 98 21.20 1.41 0.07
N GLY A 99 22.41 1.89 0.33
CA GLY A 99 23.52 1.80 -0.60
C GLY A 99 23.61 0.39 -1.16
N THR A 100 23.90 0.31 -2.45
CA THR A 100 24.37 -0.91 -3.11
C THR A 100 25.42 -1.60 -2.23
N LYS A 101 25.04 -2.69 -1.57
CA LYS A 101 25.97 -3.76 -1.26
C LYS A 101 25.47 -5.00 -1.97
N LYS A 102 26.00 -5.16 -3.18
CA LYS A 102 26.21 -6.48 -3.77
C LYS A 102 27.30 -7.12 -2.90
N GLU A 103 26.96 -8.15 -2.16
CA GLU A 103 27.92 -9.15 -1.66
C GLU A 103 27.48 -10.49 -2.24
#